data_AF-C7NVK6-F1
#
_entry.id   AF-C7NVK6-F1
#
_cell.length_a   1.000
_cell.length_b   1.000
_cell.length_c   1.000
_cell.angle_alpha   90.00
_cell.angle_beta   90.00
_cell.angle_gamma   90.00
#
_symmetry.space_group_name_H-M   'P 1'
#
loop_
_entity.id
_entity.type
_entity.pdbx_description
1 polymer ?
#
loop_
_entity_poly.entity_id
_entity_poly.type
_entity_poly.pdbx_seq_one_letter_code
_entity_poly.pdbx_strand_id
1 'polypeptide(L)'
;MASESTDSPDAAVQLPPELDEWLAQHAAELDVERDELVARLLTTYRTTAERVEGDVDADLSVLLDREHIESIVRDVLDENEPRDGSGEIEAATEALTDRIEEVDDRFQEKLDDVRSRVVQVKREADAKAPADHDHDAFDRLDVIEERLDSLEADFAALSADVDSRASQSALEELADDVAATDESLTAQDDRLDDVEEKLQTVAWAISDLREAQARDETETVDRIKAAAGRHDVSRAVCENCGDGVEIALLTRAACPHCEAAVTTVEPSSGFFGKPRLVTATPIEGTVEDDADGDVGAPDRRGDSP
;
A
#
# COMPACT_ATOMS: atom_id res chain seq x y z
N MET A 1 -92.36 16.56 58.61
CA MET A 1 -93.67 16.05 58.18
C MET A 1 -93.69 16.11 56.66
N ALA A 2 -93.46 14.94 56.05
CA ALA A 2 -93.47 14.74 54.62
C ALA A 2 -94.89 14.98 54.09
N SER A 3 -95.01 15.69 52.98
CA SER A 3 -96.17 15.57 52.12
C SER A 3 -95.71 14.71 50.95
N GLU A 4 -96.12 13.44 51.00
CA GLU A 4 -96.02 12.48 49.91
C GLU A 4 -96.64 13.12 48.65
N SER A 5 -95.82 13.33 47.62
CA SER A 5 -96.32 13.63 46.28
C SER A 5 -96.95 12.34 45.77
N THR A 6 -98.24 12.41 45.49
CA THR A 6 -99.02 11.27 45.03
C THR A 6 -98.53 10.88 43.65
N ASP A 7 -97.84 9.74 43.60
CA ASP A 7 -97.42 9.02 42.41
C ASP A 7 -98.64 8.84 41.50
N SER A 8 -98.70 9.61 40.41
CA SER A 8 -99.77 9.50 39.42
C SER A 8 -99.42 8.35 38.48
N PRO A 9 -100.33 7.39 38.23
CA PRO A 9 -100.00 6.21 37.45
C PRO A 9 -99.64 6.60 36.01
N ASP A 10 -98.46 6.18 35.56
CA ASP A 10 -98.06 6.20 34.14
C ASP A 10 -99.11 5.43 33.31
N ALA A 11 -100.01 6.16 32.66
CA ALA A 11 -100.98 5.59 31.76
C ALA A 11 -100.28 5.27 30.43
N ALA A 12 -99.78 4.04 30.28
CA ALA A 12 -99.18 3.58 29.04
C ALA A 12 -100.26 3.43 27.95
N VAL A 13 -100.31 4.39 27.02
CA VAL A 13 -101.17 4.33 25.82
C VAL A 13 -100.32 3.84 24.65
N GLN A 14 -100.78 2.80 23.96
CA GLN A 14 -100.14 2.33 22.72
C GLN A 14 -100.57 3.22 21.56
N LEU A 15 -99.61 3.92 20.94
CA LEU A 15 -99.83 4.74 19.76
C LEU A 15 -99.48 3.94 18.49
N PRO A 16 -100.15 4.21 17.35
CA PRO A 16 -99.72 3.69 16.05
C PRO A 16 -98.25 4.05 15.77
N PRO A 17 -97.46 3.17 15.12
CA PRO A 17 -96.02 3.39 14.93
C PRO A 17 -95.70 4.66 14.14
N GLU A 18 -96.53 5.02 13.17
CA GLU A 18 -96.39 6.25 12.38
C GLU A 18 -96.51 7.51 13.26
N LEU A 19 -97.40 7.49 14.25
CA LEU A 19 -97.58 8.60 15.18
C LEU A 19 -96.43 8.65 16.21
N ASP A 20 -95.89 7.49 16.58
CA ASP A 20 -94.75 7.38 17.49
C ASP A 20 -93.49 8.00 16.88
N GLU A 21 -93.22 7.67 15.62
CA GLU A 21 -92.09 8.20 14.86
C GLU A 21 -92.22 9.71 14.63
N TRP A 22 -93.43 10.17 14.29
CA TRP A 22 -93.71 11.60 14.12
C TRP A 22 -93.49 12.40 15.42
N LEU A 23 -93.96 11.88 16.57
CA LEU A 23 -93.74 12.52 17.87
C LEU A 23 -92.26 12.57 18.23
N ALA A 24 -91.49 11.51 17.94
CA ALA A 24 -90.04 11.48 18.19
C ALA A 24 -89.29 12.50 17.33
N GLN A 25 -89.64 12.62 16.05
CA GLN A 25 -89.04 13.58 15.13
C GLN A 25 -89.33 15.03 15.56
N HIS A 26 -90.59 15.34 15.86
CA HIS A 26 -90.98 16.71 16.27
C HIS A 26 -90.44 17.09 17.66
N ALA A 27 -90.33 16.13 18.58
CA ALA A 27 -89.68 16.36 19.88
C ALA A 27 -88.21 16.74 19.71
N ALA A 28 -87.49 16.04 18.83
CA ALA A 28 -86.09 16.34 18.52
C ALA A 28 -85.91 17.69 17.81
N GLU A 29 -86.83 18.06 16.91
CA GLU A 29 -86.79 19.35 16.20
C GLU A 29 -87.03 20.53 17.14
N LEU A 30 -87.90 20.36 18.14
CA LEU A 30 -88.27 21.40 19.11
C LEU A 30 -87.41 21.39 20.39
N ASP A 31 -86.46 20.47 20.51
CA ASP A 31 -85.60 20.24 21.69
C ASP A 31 -86.41 20.11 22.99
N VAL A 32 -87.49 19.34 22.94
CA VAL A 32 -88.37 19.05 24.09
C VAL A 32 -88.52 17.55 24.28
N GLU A 33 -88.69 17.12 25.53
CA GLU A 33 -89.00 15.72 25.84
C GLU A 33 -90.35 15.31 25.24
N ARG A 34 -90.44 14.06 24.80
CA ARG A 34 -91.65 13.52 24.16
C ARG A 34 -92.91 13.71 25.01
N ASP A 35 -92.82 13.45 26.31
CA ASP A 35 -93.95 13.56 27.22
C ASP A 35 -94.36 15.02 27.43
N GLU A 36 -93.40 15.95 27.38
CA GLU A 36 -93.65 17.40 27.41
C GLU A 36 -94.40 17.84 26.14
N LEU A 37 -94.01 17.32 24.97
CA LEU A 37 -94.70 17.59 23.70
C LEU A 37 -96.13 17.06 23.72
N VAL A 38 -96.34 15.83 24.19
CA VAL A 38 -97.68 15.22 24.31
C VAL A 38 -98.52 15.97 25.34
N ALA A 39 -97.95 16.33 26.49
CA ALA A 39 -98.64 17.12 27.51
C ALA A 39 -99.01 18.51 26.98
N ARG A 40 -98.13 19.16 26.21
CA ARG A 40 -98.40 20.45 25.58
C ARG A 40 -99.48 20.36 24.49
N LEU A 41 -99.46 19.32 23.66
CA LEU A 41 -100.50 19.04 22.66
C LEU A 41 -101.84 18.74 23.33
N LEU A 42 -101.87 17.90 24.37
CA LEU A 42 -103.07 17.60 25.13
C LEU A 42 -103.59 18.81 25.90
N THR A 43 -102.70 19.66 26.42
CA THR A 43 -103.07 20.91 27.09
C THR A 43 -103.60 21.91 26.07
N THR A 44 -103.03 21.98 24.87
CA THR A 44 -103.55 22.82 23.78
C THR A 44 -104.90 22.30 23.30
N TYR A 45 -105.05 20.99 23.12
CA TYR A 45 -106.31 20.35 22.76
C TYR A 45 -107.37 20.50 23.86
N ARG A 46 -107.02 20.33 25.14
CA ARG A 46 -107.94 20.58 26.27
C ARG A 46 -108.26 22.05 26.43
N THR A 47 -107.30 22.95 26.29
CA THR A 47 -107.55 24.40 26.35
C THR A 47 -108.47 24.82 25.20
N THR A 48 -108.31 24.23 24.01
CA THR A 48 -109.22 24.47 22.89
C THR A 48 -110.57 23.78 23.09
N ALA A 49 -110.62 22.57 23.64
CA ALA A 49 -111.86 21.85 23.94
C ALA A 49 -112.66 22.48 25.09
N GLU A 50 -112.02 22.91 26.17
CA GLU A 50 -112.62 23.65 27.29
C GLU A 50 -113.05 25.06 26.86
N ARG A 51 -112.33 25.68 25.91
CA ARG A 51 -112.76 26.91 25.23
C ARG A 51 -113.90 26.68 24.22
N VAL A 52 -114.15 25.44 23.83
CA VAL A 52 -115.29 25.01 23.00
C VAL A 52 -116.48 24.56 23.86
N GLU A 53 -116.26 24.12 25.10
CA GLU A 53 -117.34 23.78 26.06
C GLU A 53 -117.81 24.96 26.93
N GLY A 54 -117.03 26.04 27.03
CA GLY A 54 -117.41 27.29 27.69
C GLY A 54 -117.73 28.39 26.69
N ASP A 55 -119.03 28.64 26.46
CA ASP A 55 -119.63 29.71 25.64
C ASP A 55 -118.74 30.15 24.47
N VAL A 56 -118.76 29.35 23.41
CA VAL A 56 -118.12 29.69 22.15
C VAL A 56 -118.77 30.99 21.67
N ASP A 57 -118.02 32.08 21.76
CA ASP A 57 -118.33 33.33 21.10
C ASP A 57 -118.73 32.99 19.66
N ALA A 58 -119.91 33.41 19.23
CA ALA A 58 -120.51 32.98 17.96
C ALA A 58 -119.60 33.25 16.74
N ASP A 59 -118.56 34.06 16.90
CA ASP A 59 -117.51 34.35 15.92
C ASP A 59 -116.50 33.19 15.73
N LEU A 60 -116.24 32.38 16.76
CA LEU A 60 -115.30 31.24 16.69
C LEU A 60 -115.89 29.99 16.04
N SER A 61 -117.22 29.79 16.12
CA SER A 61 -117.87 28.67 15.44
C SER A 61 -117.89 28.87 13.92
N VAL A 62 -117.86 30.12 13.43
CA VAL A 62 -117.77 30.46 12.01
C VAL A 62 -116.35 30.26 11.48
N LEU A 63 -115.34 30.52 12.31
CA LEU A 63 -113.92 30.29 11.96
C LEU A 63 -113.52 28.80 11.97
N LEU A 64 -114.25 27.97 12.72
CA LEU A 64 -114.09 26.51 12.74
C LEU A 64 -115.19 25.79 11.92
N ASP A 65 -115.84 26.50 11.00
CA ASP A 65 -116.68 25.84 10.01
C ASP A 65 -115.82 24.92 9.15
N ARG A 66 -116.24 23.66 9.03
CA ARG A 66 -115.53 22.65 8.23
C ARG A 66 -115.24 23.14 6.82
N GLU A 67 -116.17 23.91 6.24
CA GLU A 67 -116.04 24.48 4.90
C GLU A 67 -114.98 25.60 4.85
N HIS A 68 -114.81 26.36 5.93
CA HIS A 68 -113.77 27.37 6.06
C HIS A 68 -112.39 26.73 6.27
N ILE A 69 -112.30 25.68 7.08
CA ILE A 69 -111.06 24.90 7.24
C ILE A 69 -110.69 24.20 5.92
N GLU A 70 -111.65 23.61 5.21
CA GLU A 70 -111.41 23.03 3.87
C GLU A 70 -111.01 24.10 2.85
N SER A 71 -111.50 25.34 2.96
CA SER A 71 -111.06 26.46 2.14
C SER A 71 -109.63 26.89 2.47
N ILE A 72 -109.29 27.02 3.76
CA ILE A 72 -107.93 27.38 4.19
C ILE A 72 -106.95 26.27 3.83
N VAL A 73 -107.32 25.00 4.03
CA VAL A 73 -106.48 23.85 3.64
C VAL A 73 -106.34 23.80 2.13
N ARG A 74 -107.39 24.10 1.35
CA ARG A 74 -107.28 24.20 -0.12
C ARG A 74 -106.41 25.37 -0.54
N ASP A 75 -106.58 26.56 0.03
CA ASP A 75 -105.73 27.71 -0.24
C ASP A 75 -104.28 27.43 0.14
N VAL A 76 -104.02 26.78 1.29
CA VAL A 76 -102.68 26.36 1.70
C VAL A 76 -102.14 25.27 0.78
N LEU A 77 -102.95 24.32 0.31
CA LEU A 77 -102.53 23.28 -0.63
C LEU A 77 -102.37 23.78 -2.08
N ASP A 78 -103.02 24.89 -2.44
CA ASP A 78 -102.86 25.58 -3.73
C ASP A 78 -101.68 26.57 -3.65
N GLU A 79 -101.44 27.21 -2.50
CA GLU A 79 -100.25 28.05 -2.21
C GLU A 79 -98.99 27.20 -1.99
N ASN A 80 -99.14 25.99 -1.46
CA ASN A 80 -98.12 24.96 -1.28
C ASN A 80 -98.35 23.78 -2.24
N GLU A 81 -99.05 24.00 -3.36
CA GLU A 81 -99.01 23.06 -4.48
C GLU A 81 -97.52 22.86 -4.74
N PRO A 82 -97.00 21.62 -4.80
CA PRO A 82 -95.58 21.42 -4.89
C PRO A 82 -95.10 22.22 -6.09
N ARG A 83 -94.41 23.35 -5.83
CA ARG A 83 -93.58 23.98 -6.85
C ARG A 83 -92.74 22.83 -7.36
N ASP A 84 -92.77 22.59 -8.67
CA ASP A 84 -92.16 21.48 -9.40
C ASP A 84 -90.65 21.36 -9.13
N GLY A 85 -90.27 21.05 -7.89
CA GLY A 85 -88.92 20.85 -7.42
C GLY A 85 -88.44 19.44 -7.73
N SER A 86 -89.37 18.54 -8.08
CA SER A 86 -89.08 17.29 -8.78
C SER A 86 -88.36 17.56 -10.11
N GLY A 87 -88.86 18.50 -10.91
CA GLY A 87 -88.23 18.90 -12.16
C GLY A 87 -86.87 19.59 -11.95
N GLU A 88 -86.73 20.41 -10.91
CA GLU A 88 -85.44 21.03 -10.57
C GLU A 88 -84.38 20.01 -10.08
N ILE A 89 -84.80 19.03 -9.27
CA ILE A 89 -83.92 17.94 -8.83
C ILE A 89 -83.56 17.03 -10.00
N GLU A 90 -84.52 16.66 -10.85
CA GLU A 90 -84.27 15.83 -12.05
C GLU A 90 -83.28 16.53 -13.00
N ALA A 91 -83.52 17.81 -13.30
CA ALA A 91 -82.60 18.61 -14.11
C ALA A 91 -81.20 18.74 -13.47
N ALA A 92 -81.12 18.88 -12.15
CA ALA A 92 -79.85 18.91 -11.43
C ALA A 92 -79.12 17.55 -11.48
N THR A 93 -79.85 16.44 -11.41
CA THR A 93 -79.27 15.09 -11.53
C THR A 93 -78.82 14.76 -12.94
N GLU A 94 -79.54 15.21 -13.96
CA GLU A 94 -79.14 15.09 -15.37
C GLU A 94 -77.87 15.91 -15.61
N ALA A 95 -77.84 17.19 -15.18
CA ALA A 95 -76.65 18.03 -15.29
C ALA A 95 -75.42 17.48 -14.53
N LEU A 96 -75.63 16.81 -13.38
CA LEU A 96 -74.54 16.15 -12.65
C LEU A 96 -74.07 14.89 -13.37
N THR A 97 -74.98 14.10 -13.94
CA THR A 97 -74.67 12.93 -14.75
C THR A 97 -73.83 13.34 -15.96
N ASP A 98 -74.27 14.35 -16.71
CA ASP A 98 -73.54 14.90 -17.85
C ASP A 98 -72.14 15.36 -17.44
N ARG A 99 -72.00 16.03 -16.29
CA ARG A 99 -70.69 16.46 -15.77
C ARG A 99 -69.80 15.29 -15.38
N ILE A 100 -70.37 14.23 -14.80
CA ILE A 100 -69.62 13.02 -14.45
C ILE A 100 -69.14 12.32 -15.72
N GLU A 101 -70.01 12.20 -16.73
CA GLU A 101 -69.65 11.64 -18.04
C GLU A 101 -68.54 12.46 -18.71
N GLU A 102 -68.65 13.80 -18.74
CA GLU A 102 -67.61 14.68 -19.28
C GLU A 102 -66.27 14.53 -18.52
N VAL A 103 -66.33 14.35 -17.20
CA VAL A 103 -65.14 14.14 -16.36
C VAL A 103 -64.54 12.76 -16.62
N ASP A 104 -65.35 11.71 -16.74
CA ASP A 104 -64.89 10.35 -17.04
C ASP A 104 -64.24 10.31 -18.42
N ASP A 105 -64.88 10.87 -19.44
CA ASP A 105 -64.32 10.98 -20.79
C ASP A 105 -62.96 11.70 -20.79
N ARG A 106 -62.87 12.83 -20.06
CA ARG A 106 -61.59 13.54 -19.87
C ARG A 106 -60.54 12.70 -19.15
N PHE A 107 -60.95 11.86 -18.19
CA PHE A 107 -60.02 10.96 -17.51
C PHE A 107 -59.55 9.83 -18.42
N GLN A 108 -60.45 9.21 -19.20
CA GLN A 108 -60.10 8.18 -20.18
C GLN A 108 -59.12 8.74 -21.22
N GLU A 109 -59.36 9.94 -21.75
CA GLU A 109 -58.45 10.61 -22.69
C GLU A 109 -57.05 10.82 -22.08
N LYS A 110 -56.98 11.28 -20.83
CA LYS A 110 -55.70 11.46 -20.12
C LYS A 110 -54.99 10.13 -19.85
N LEU A 111 -55.73 9.08 -19.52
CA LEU A 111 -55.16 7.75 -19.32
C LEU A 111 -54.58 7.20 -20.61
N ASP A 112 -55.28 7.40 -21.74
CA ASP A 112 -54.79 7.01 -23.06
C ASP A 112 -53.57 7.82 -23.50
N ASP A 113 -53.51 9.12 -23.19
CA ASP A 113 -52.33 9.95 -23.43
C ASP A 113 -51.13 9.48 -22.59
N VAL A 114 -51.32 9.27 -21.29
CA VAL A 114 -50.25 8.75 -20.40
C VAL A 114 -49.79 7.37 -20.86
N ARG A 115 -50.71 6.49 -21.24
CA ARG A 115 -50.37 5.15 -21.77
C ARG A 115 -49.54 5.28 -23.05
N SER A 116 -49.95 6.15 -23.96
CA SER A 116 -49.23 6.41 -25.21
C SER A 116 -47.83 6.95 -24.92
N ARG A 117 -47.70 7.89 -23.98
CA ARG A 117 -46.43 8.45 -23.53
C ARG A 117 -45.52 7.41 -22.89
N VAL A 118 -46.04 6.55 -22.01
CA VAL A 118 -45.26 5.48 -21.36
C VAL A 118 -44.76 4.47 -22.39
N VAL A 119 -45.61 4.08 -23.35
CA VAL A 119 -45.20 3.20 -24.46
C VAL A 119 -44.13 3.86 -25.31
N GLN A 120 -44.27 5.16 -25.60
CA GLN A 120 -43.25 5.93 -26.32
C GLN A 120 -41.92 5.95 -25.56
N VAL A 121 -41.93 6.34 -24.28
CA VAL A 121 -40.72 6.40 -23.44
C VAL A 121 -40.06 5.03 -23.33
N LYS A 122 -40.85 3.96 -23.16
CA LYS A 122 -40.33 2.58 -23.14
C LYS A 122 -39.64 2.25 -24.46
N ARG A 123 -40.27 2.57 -25.60
CA ARG A 123 -39.68 2.32 -26.93
C ARG A 123 -38.41 3.13 -27.15
N GLU A 124 -38.38 4.40 -26.74
CA GLU A 124 -37.20 5.26 -26.84
C GLU A 124 -36.08 4.78 -25.92
N ALA A 125 -36.40 4.36 -24.69
CA ALA A 125 -35.45 3.79 -23.75
C ALA A 125 -34.86 2.47 -24.27
N ASP A 126 -35.69 1.54 -24.73
CA ASP A 126 -35.25 0.28 -25.32
C ASP A 126 -34.41 0.49 -26.60
N ALA A 127 -34.76 1.49 -27.41
CA ALA A 127 -33.97 1.84 -28.59
C ALA A 127 -32.61 2.44 -28.21
N LYS A 128 -32.53 3.12 -27.06
CA LYS A 128 -31.30 3.75 -26.57
C LYS A 128 -30.39 2.76 -25.86
N ALA A 129 -30.98 1.81 -25.15
CA ALA A 129 -30.30 0.72 -24.46
C ALA A 129 -31.18 -0.53 -24.55
N PRO A 130 -30.93 -1.41 -25.54
CA PRO A 130 -31.56 -2.72 -25.58
C PRO A 130 -31.38 -3.46 -24.25
N ALA A 131 -32.26 -4.42 -23.95
CA ALA A 131 -32.18 -5.22 -22.73
C ALA A 131 -30.84 -5.96 -22.60
N ASP A 132 -30.21 -6.29 -23.74
CA ASP A 132 -28.92 -6.97 -23.84
C ASP A 132 -27.79 -5.99 -24.19
N HIS A 133 -27.96 -4.69 -23.97
CA HIS A 133 -26.88 -3.72 -24.15
C HIS A 133 -25.81 -3.97 -23.09
N ASP A 134 -24.72 -4.59 -23.52
CA ASP A 134 -23.51 -4.63 -22.73
C ASP A 134 -22.71 -3.33 -22.92
N HIS A 135 -21.95 -2.98 -21.90
CA HIS A 135 -21.06 -1.83 -21.95
C HIS A 135 -19.63 -2.32 -22.20
N ASP A 136 -19.10 -2.13 -23.42
CA ASP A 136 -17.70 -2.41 -23.78
C ASP A 136 -16.67 -1.77 -22.82
N ALA A 137 -17.08 -0.75 -22.07
CA ALA A 137 -16.27 -0.12 -21.04
C ALA A 137 -15.99 -1.06 -19.86
N PHE A 138 -16.91 -1.97 -19.51
CA PHE A 138 -16.72 -2.97 -18.46
C PHE A 138 -15.80 -4.10 -18.93
N ASP A 139 -15.88 -4.56 -20.18
CA ASP A 139 -14.89 -5.49 -20.75
C ASP A 139 -13.46 -4.95 -20.66
N ARG A 140 -13.31 -3.63 -20.82
CA ARG A 140 -12.00 -2.97 -20.64
C ARG A 140 -11.53 -2.98 -19.18
N LEU A 141 -12.44 -2.94 -18.22
CA LEU A 141 -12.09 -3.05 -16.81
C LEU A 141 -11.59 -4.46 -16.47
N ASP A 142 -12.25 -5.50 -17.00
CA ASP A 142 -11.82 -6.89 -16.80
C ASP A 142 -10.40 -7.11 -17.34
N VAL A 143 -10.10 -6.58 -18.54
CA VAL A 143 -8.74 -6.62 -19.10
C VAL A 143 -7.74 -5.82 -18.27
N ILE A 144 -8.15 -4.70 -17.65
CA ILE A 144 -7.29 -3.91 -16.77
C ILE A 144 -7.02 -4.67 -15.46
N GLU A 145 -8.02 -5.33 -14.91
CA GLU A 145 -7.92 -6.16 -13.71
C GLU A 145 -6.95 -7.32 -13.94
N GLU A 146 -7.10 -8.08 -15.03
CA GLU A 146 -6.17 -9.15 -15.39
C GLU A 146 -4.73 -8.65 -15.56
N ARG A 147 -4.56 -7.45 -16.13
CA ARG A 147 -3.24 -6.82 -16.24
C ARG A 147 -2.68 -6.40 -14.88
N LEU A 148 -3.51 -5.88 -13.98
CA LEU A 148 -3.08 -5.52 -12.63
C LEU A 148 -2.63 -6.76 -11.85
N ASP A 149 -3.38 -7.85 -11.93
CA ASP A 149 -3.01 -9.13 -11.31
C ASP A 149 -1.67 -9.66 -11.85
N SER A 150 -1.47 -9.59 -13.17
CA SER A 150 -0.19 -9.95 -13.79
C SER A 150 0.96 -9.05 -13.31
N LEU A 151 0.75 -7.75 -13.22
CA LEU A 151 1.77 -6.80 -12.74
C LEU A 151 2.09 -7.03 -11.24
N GLU A 152 1.09 -7.36 -10.43
CA GLU A 152 1.27 -7.70 -9.02
C GLU A 152 2.10 -8.97 -8.86
N ALA A 153 1.82 -10.00 -9.66
CA ALA A 153 2.61 -11.24 -9.69
C ALA A 153 4.06 -10.98 -10.14
N ASP A 154 4.26 -10.19 -11.18
CA ASP A 154 5.60 -9.81 -11.66
C ASP A 154 6.37 -9.02 -10.59
N PHE A 155 5.70 -8.09 -9.90
CA PHE A 155 6.32 -7.32 -8.82
C PHE A 155 6.69 -8.21 -7.63
N ALA A 156 5.82 -9.14 -7.24
CA ALA A 156 6.11 -10.09 -6.17
C ALA A 156 7.31 -10.99 -6.52
N ALA A 157 7.39 -11.47 -7.77
CA ALA A 157 8.51 -12.27 -8.25
C ALA A 157 9.82 -11.46 -8.27
N LEU A 158 9.77 -10.21 -8.75
CA LEU A 158 10.93 -9.32 -8.77
C LEU A 158 11.39 -8.96 -7.36
N SER A 159 10.46 -8.71 -6.43
CA SER A 159 10.79 -8.46 -5.03
C SER A 159 11.46 -9.68 -4.41
N ALA A 160 10.94 -10.89 -4.64
CA ALA A 160 11.56 -12.11 -4.15
C ALA A 160 12.96 -12.37 -4.75
N ASP A 161 13.18 -12.03 -6.02
CA ASP A 161 14.48 -12.11 -6.68
C ASP A 161 15.48 -11.09 -6.10
N VAL A 162 15.03 -9.84 -5.87
CA VAL A 162 15.83 -8.81 -5.18
C VAL A 162 16.14 -9.22 -3.76
N ASP A 163 15.16 -9.70 -3.00
CA ASP A 163 15.36 -10.19 -1.63
C ASP A 163 16.29 -11.39 -1.64
N SER A 164 16.19 -12.32 -2.59
CA SER A 164 17.13 -13.44 -2.73
C SER A 164 18.55 -12.99 -3.08
N ARG A 165 18.72 -11.90 -3.85
CA ARG A 165 20.03 -11.30 -4.14
C ARG A 165 20.57 -10.44 -3.00
N ALA A 166 19.70 -9.82 -2.21
CA ALA A 166 20.06 -8.98 -1.08
C ALA A 166 20.33 -9.80 0.20
N SER A 167 19.58 -10.87 0.41
CA SER A 167 19.82 -11.89 1.43
C SER A 167 20.85 -12.93 0.99
N GLN A 168 21.39 -12.78 -0.22
CA GLN A 168 22.32 -13.75 -0.76
C GLN A 168 23.57 -13.72 0.09
N SER A 169 23.79 -14.86 0.74
CA SER A 169 25.08 -15.35 1.20
C SER A 169 26.23 -14.97 0.27
N ALA A 170 26.01 -14.79 -1.04
CA ALA A 170 27.03 -14.34 -1.99
C ALA A 170 27.64 -12.95 -1.66
N LEU A 171 26.89 -12.01 -1.09
CA LEU A 171 27.44 -10.71 -0.67
C LEU A 171 28.27 -10.85 0.61
N GLU A 172 27.81 -11.67 1.56
CA GLU A 172 28.55 -11.98 2.79
C GLU A 172 29.80 -12.83 2.49
N GLU A 173 29.67 -13.84 1.64
CA GLU A 173 30.73 -14.71 1.10
C GLU A 173 31.75 -13.89 0.32
N LEU A 174 31.31 -12.95 -0.54
CA LEU A 174 32.25 -12.04 -1.21
C LEU A 174 32.95 -11.11 -0.22
N ALA A 175 32.26 -10.65 0.83
CA ALA A 175 32.90 -9.85 1.87
C ALA A 175 33.94 -10.66 2.66
N ASP A 176 33.62 -11.91 3.00
CA ASP A 176 34.52 -12.85 3.65
C ASP A 176 35.73 -13.20 2.76
N ASP A 177 35.52 -13.43 1.46
CA ASP A 177 36.56 -13.67 0.47
C ASP A 177 37.50 -12.46 0.31
N VAL A 178 36.94 -11.25 0.30
CA VAL A 178 37.71 -10.02 0.26
C VAL A 178 38.54 -9.87 1.54
N ALA A 179 37.97 -10.15 2.71
CA ALA A 179 38.68 -10.11 3.97
C ALA A 179 39.82 -11.15 4.02
N ALA A 180 39.57 -12.38 3.58
CA ALA A 180 40.59 -13.43 3.51
C ALA A 180 41.71 -13.09 2.52
N THR A 181 41.37 -12.44 1.40
CA THR A 181 42.34 -11.95 0.43
C THR A 181 43.21 -10.83 1.03
N ASP A 182 42.61 -9.90 1.76
CA ASP A 182 43.31 -8.81 2.43
C ASP A 182 44.31 -9.33 3.49
N GLU A 183 43.89 -10.32 4.29
CA GLU A 183 44.77 -11.01 5.22
C GLU A 183 45.94 -11.70 4.50
N SER A 184 45.67 -12.38 3.37
CA SER A 184 46.71 -13.02 2.57
C SER A 184 47.68 -12.01 1.97
N LEU A 185 47.22 -10.84 1.51
CA LEU A 185 48.07 -9.80 0.96
C LEU A 185 48.96 -9.20 2.04
N THR A 186 48.40 -8.92 3.21
CA THR A 186 49.17 -8.44 4.37
C THR A 186 50.26 -9.43 4.77
N ALA A 187 49.94 -10.72 4.84
CA ALA A 187 50.92 -11.76 5.16
C ALA A 187 52.01 -11.92 4.09
N GLN A 188 51.72 -11.60 2.82
CA GLN A 188 52.72 -11.58 1.76
C GLN A 188 53.62 -10.35 1.85
N ASP A 189 53.06 -9.19 2.19
CA ASP A 189 53.80 -7.95 2.41
C ASP A 189 54.82 -8.11 3.54
N ASP A 190 54.38 -8.64 4.69
CA ASP A 190 55.27 -8.94 5.84
C ASP A 190 56.44 -9.87 5.46
N ARG A 191 56.18 -10.84 4.58
CA ARG A 191 57.23 -11.76 4.09
C ARG A 191 58.20 -11.06 3.14
N LEU A 192 57.70 -10.15 2.31
CA LEU A 192 58.56 -9.36 1.41
C LEU A 192 59.46 -8.43 2.21
N ASP A 193 58.93 -7.78 3.25
CA ASP A 193 59.69 -6.94 4.16
C ASP A 193 60.79 -7.73 4.89
N ASP A 194 60.47 -8.93 5.41
CA ASP A 194 61.46 -9.82 6.05
C ASP A 194 62.54 -10.28 5.06
N VAL A 195 62.17 -10.58 3.81
CA VAL A 195 63.14 -10.92 2.76
C VAL A 195 64.01 -9.71 2.41
N GLU A 196 63.45 -8.51 2.32
CA GLU A 196 64.20 -7.28 2.07
C GLU A 196 65.22 -7.00 3.19
N GLU A 197 64.83 -7.12 4.45
CA GLU A 197 65.72 -6.95 5.61
C GLU A 197 66.89 -7.96 5.58
N LYS A 198 66.58 -9.22 5.26
CA LYS A 198 67.60 -10.26 5.11
C LYS A 198 68.54 -9.97 3.95
N LEU A 199 68.03 -9.55 2.81
CA LEU A 199 68.85 -9.17 1.65
C LEU A 199 69.73 -7.97 1.95
N GLN A 200 69.23 -6.98 2.69
CA GLN A 200 70.02 -5.83 3.13
C GLN A 200 71.13 -6.26 4.09
N THR A 201 70.84 -7.16 5.03
CA THR A 201 71.83 -7.72 5.96
C THR A 201 72.94 -8.47 5.21
N VAL A 202 72.56 -9.32 4.25
CA VAL A 202 73.52 -10.04 3.40
C VAL A 202 74.34 -9.07 2.56
N ALA A 203 73.73 -8.04 1.98
CA ALA A 203 74.44 -7.02 1.22
C ALA A 203 75.47 -6.29 2.08
N TRP A 204 75.13 -5.97 3.33
CA TRP A 204 76.06 -5.34 4.27
C TRP A 204 77.20 -6.28 4.65
N ALA A 205 76.92 -7.53 4.96
CA ALA A 205 77.95 -8.54 5.27
C ALA A 205 78.91 -8.78 4.08
N ILE A 206 78.38 -8.83 2.86
CA ILE A 206 79.20 -8.94 1.64
C ILE A 206 80.05 -7.68 1.45
N SER A 207 79.50 -6.49 1.72
CA SER A 207 80.25 -5.23 1.65
C SER A 207 81.40 -5.21 2.65
N ASP A 208 81.15 -5.62 3.90
CA ASP A 208 82.16 -5.70 4.96
C ASP A 208 83.25 -6.73 4.63
N LEU A 209 82.86 -7.92 4.13
CA LEU A 209 83.81 -8.93 3.68
C LEU A 209 84.69 -8.40 2.54
N ARG A 210 84.09 -7.73 1.56
CA ARG A 210 84.82 -7.14 0.43
C ARG A 210 85.79 -6.06 0.89
N GLU A 211 85.41 -5.24 1.86
CA GLU A 211 86.29 -4.22 2.41
C GLU A 211 87.42 -4.81 3.27
N ALA A 212 87.13 -5.84 4.06
CA ALA A 212 88.15 -6.59 4.81
C ALA A 212 89.17 -7.25 3.87
N GLN A 213 88.70 -7.85 2.77
CA GLN A 213 89.56 -8.45 1.75
C GLN A 213 90.44 -7.38 1.06
N ALA A 214 89.91 -6.20 0.75
CA ALA A 214 90.68 -5.10 0.17
C ALA A 214 91.77 -4.57 1.14
N ARG A 215 91.47 -4.53 2.44
CA ARG A 215 92.45 -4.16 3.48
C ARG A 215 93.56 -5.21 3.59
N ASP A 216 93.22 -6.49 3.68
CA ASP A 216 94.19 -7.58 3.75
C ASP A 216 95.10 -7.63 2.51
N GLU A 217 94.54 -7.37 1.33
CA GLU A 217 95.32 -7.26 0.09
C GLU A 217 96.36 -6.13 0.20
N THR A 218 95.95 -4.96 0.70
CA THR A 218 96.84 -3.80 0.88
C THR A 218 97.94 -4.10 1.91
N GLU A 219 97.58 -4.69 3.07
CA GLU A 219 98.55 -5.09 4.09
C GLU A 219 99.55 -6.13 3.57
N THR A 220 99.09 -7.06 2.72
CA THR A 220 99.96 -8.05 2.09
C THR A 220 100.93 -7.39 1.12
N VAL A 221 100.51 -6.41 0.32
CA VAL A 221 101.40 -5.59 -0.52
C VAL A 221 102.44 -4.87 0.33
N ASP A 222 102.03 -4.24 1.44
CA ASP A 222 102.95 -3.53 2.33
C ASP A 222 103.95 -4.48 2.99
N ARG A 223 103.52 -5.70 3.36
CA ARG A 223 104.38 -6.75 3.89
C ARG A 223 105.42 -7.20 2.87
N ILE A 224 105.03 -7.37 1.61
CA ILE A 224 105.92 -7.71 0.49
C ILE A 224 106.95 -6.60 0.28
N LYS A 225 106.53 -5.33 0.23
CA LYS A 225 107.43 -4.17 0.07
C LYS A 225 108.38 -4.04 1.26
N ALA A 226 107.90 -4.25 2.48
CA ALA A 226 108.73 -4.24 3.67
C ALA A 226 109.76 -5.38 3.68
N ALA A 227 109.38 -6.59 3.21
CA ALA A 227 110.32 -7.71 3.05
C ALA A 227 111.40 -7.39 2.01
N ALA A 228 111.01 -6.82 0.87
CA ALA A 228 111.94 -6.39 -0.16
C ALA A 228 112.91 -5.30 0.35
N GLY A 229 112.42 -4.33 1.12
CA GLY A 229 113.24 -3.31 1.77
C GLY A 229 114.23 -3.88 2.79
N ARG A 230 113.83 -4.90 3.58
CA ARG A 230 114.75 -5.60 4.51
C ARG A 230 115.87 -6.36 3.80
N HIS A 231 115.61 -6.84 2.59
CA HIS A 231 116.56 -7.62 1.80
C HIS A 231 117.29 -6.81 0.71
N ASP A 232 117.06 -5.49 0.65
CA ASP A 232 117.60 -4.58 -0.39
C ASP A 232 117.32 -5.06 -1.83
N VAL A 233 116.09 -5.54 -2.06
CA VAL A 233 115.63 -6.07 -3.35
C VAL A 233 114.71 -5.04 -4.02
N SER A 234 115.14 -4.45 -5.13
CA SER A 234 114.29 -3.59 -5.97
C SER A 234 113.44 -4.39 -6.96
N ARG A 235 114.02 -5.48 -7.50
CA ARG A 235 113.43 -6.32 -8.54
C ARG A 235 113.54 -7.80 -8.20
N ALA A 236 112.43 -8.53 -8.31
CA ALA A 236 112.39 -9.99 -8.11
C ALA A 236 111.75 -10.70 -9.31
N VAL A 237 112.11 -11.97 -9.50
CA VAL A 237 111.54 -12.81 -10.56
C VAL A 237 110.33 -13.55 -10.01
N CYS A 238 109.18 -13.45 -10.70
CA CYS A 238 107.97 -14.19 -10.33
C CYS A 238 108.23 -15.70 -10.40
N GLU A 239 107.85 -16.42 -9.35
CA GLU A 239 107.99 -17.87 -9.28
C GLU A 239 107.15 -18.62 -10.33
N ASN A 240 105.94 -18.12 -10.64
CA ASN A 240 105.02 -18.78 -11.57
C ASN A 240 105.37 -18.55 -13.05
N CYS A 241 105.57 -17.30 -13.49
CA CYS A 241 105.81 -16.99 -14.91
C CYS A 241 107.27 -16.68 -15.27
N GLY A 242 108.14 -16.46 -14.28
CA GLY A 242 109.56 -16.16 -14.51
C GLY A 242 109.87 -14.73 -14.97
N ASP A 243 108.89 -13.84 -15.01
CA ASP A 243 109.09 -12.42 -15.37
C ASP A 243 109.63 -11.59 -14.21
N GLY A 244 110.47 -10.60 -14.51
CA GLY A 244 111.08 -9.72 -13.52
C GLY A 244 110.19 -8.52 -13.17
N VAL A 245 109.70 -8.49 -11.93
CA VAL A 245 108.75 -7.50 -11.39
C VAL A 245 109.48 -6.47 -10.51
N GLU A 246 109.19 -5.19 -10.72
CA GLU A 246 109.63 -4.09 -9.85
C GLU A 246 108.75 -4.05 -8.59
N ILE A 247 109.30 -4.36 -7.43
CA ILE A 247 108.50 -4.56 -6.20
C ILE A 247 107.86 -3.26 -5.72
N ALA A 248 108.51 -2.11 -5.94
CA ALA A 248 107.99 -0.80 -5.57
C ALA A 248 106.68 -0.43 -6.30
N LEU A 249 106.47 -0.98 -7.50
CA LEU A 249 105.30 -0.69 -8.36
C LEU A 249 104.12 -1.63 -8.11
N LEU A 250 104.23 -2.61 -7.21
CA LEU A 250 103.11 -3.47 -6.86
C LEU A 250 102.00 -2.64 -6.19
N THR A 251 100.82 -2.66 -6.79
CA THR A 251 99.59 -2.05 -6.27
C THR A 251 98.59 -3.08 -5.74
N ARG A 252 98.84 -4.36 -6.02
CA ARG A 252 98.04 -5.53 -5.61
C ARG A 252 98.98 -6.65 -5.20
N ALA A 253 98.48 -7.59 -4.39
CA ALA A 253 99.23 -8.76 -3.95
C ALA A 253 99.26 -9.85 -5.05
N ALA A 254 99.49 -9.44 -6.30
CA ALA A 254 99.50 -10.32 -7.48
C ALA A 254 100.61 -9.91 -8.46
N CYS A 255 101.13 -10.88 -9.22
CA CYS A 255 102.09 -10.60 -10.30
C CYS A 255 101.41 -9.79 -11.42
N PRO A 256 101.97 -8.65 -11.89
CA PRO A 256 101.37 -7.84 -12.95
C PRO A 256 101.42 -8.48 -14.34
N HIS A 257 102.11 -9.62 -14.50
CA HIS A 257 102.25 -10.32 -15.78
C HIS A 257 101.36 -11.56 -15.90
N CYS A 258 101.15 -12.31 -14.81
CA CYS A 258 100.37 -13.55 -14.82
C CYS A 258 99.26 -13.61 -13.76
N GLU A 259 99.05 -12.52 -13.01
CA GLU A 259 98.00 -12.38 -11.99
C GLU A 259 98.05 -13.39 -10.83
N ALA A 260 99.10 -14.22 -10.77
CA ALA A 260 99.31 -15.13 -9.65
C ALA A 260 99.43 -14.35 -8.33
N ALA A 261 98.65 -14.75 -7.32
CA ALA A 261 98.73 -14.18 -5.98
C ALA A 261 100.13 -14.40 -5.39
N VAL A 262 100.68 -13.39 -4.72
CA VAL A 262 102.05 -13.41 -4.18
C VAL A 262 102.03 -13.05 -2.70
N THR A 263 102.92 -13.67 -1.93
CA THR A 263 102.89 -13.57 -0.45
C THR A 263 104.12 -12.87 0.13
N THR A 264 105.28 -13.04 -0.49
CA THR A 264 106.54 -12.49 0.01
C THR A 264 107.60 -12.40 -1.10
N VAL A 265 108.70 -11.70 -0.81
CA VAL A 265 109.93 -11.68 -1.61
C VAL A 265 111.03 -12.40 -0.84
N GLU A 266 111.70 -13.35 -1.51
CA GLU A 266 112.85 -14.06 -0.97
C GLU A 266 114.15 -13.54 -1.59
N PRO A 267 115.22 -13.40 -0.78
CA PRO A 267 116.53 -13.00 -1.27
C PRO A 267 117.15 -14.09 -2.15
N SER A 268 118.18 -13.73 -2.91
CA SER A 268 118.94 -14.68 -3.71
C SER A 268 119.60 -15.75 -2.84
N SER A 269 119.43 -17.03 -3.20
CA SER A 269 120.18 -18.13 -2.61
C SER A 269 121.40 -18.48 -3.51
N GLY A 270 122.61 -18.46 -2.95
CA GLY A 270 123.87 -18.80 -3.64
C GLY A 270 124.53 -17.67 -4.46
N PHE A 271 125.69 -17.95 -5.06
CA PHE A 271 126.57 -16.96 -5.74
C PHE A 271 126.01 -16.39 -7.07
N PHE A 272 124.92 -16.94 -7.60
CA PHE A 272 124.29 -16.51 -8.87
C PHE A 272 122.75 -16.44 -8.82
N GLY A 273 122.14 -16.54 -7.62
CA GLY A 273 120.68 -16.55 -7.49
C GLY A 273 120.06 -15.19 -7.78
N LYS A 274 118.86 -15.16 -8.38
CA LYS A 274 118.03 -13.95 -8.50
C LYS A 274 117.00 -13.95 -7.37
N PRO A 275 116.69 -12.81 -6.74
CA PRO A 275 115.58 -12.69 -5.79
C PRO A 275 114.26 -13.18 -6.41
N ARG A 276 113.41 -13.83 -5.62
CA ARG A 276 112.15 -14.43 -6.09
C ARG A 276 110.94 -13.81 -5.42
N LEU A 277 109.88 -13.65 -6.20
CA LEU A 277 108.56 -13.26 -5.71
C LEU A 277 107.73 -14.54 -5.58
N VAL A 278 107.48 -14.94 -4.34
CA VAL A 278 106.85 -16.23 -3.99
C VAL A 278 105.36 -16.14 -4.20
N THR A 279 104.80 -17.13 -4.90
CA THR A 279 103.35 -17.20 -5.14
C THR A 279 102.61 -17.91 -4.02
N ALA A 280 101.38 -17.48 -3.74
CA ALA A 280 100.50 -18.17 -2.81
C ALA A 280 100.07 -19.51 -3.40
N THR A 281 100.11 -20.58 -2.61
CA THR A 281 99.48 -21.85 -2.98
C THR A 281 97.96 -21.69 -2.82
N PRO A 282 97.14 -21.95 -3.85
CA PRO A 282 95.69 -21.91 -3.70
C PRO A 282 95.25 -22.94 -2.66
N ILE A 283 94.41 -22.52 -1.71
CA ILE A 283 93.71 -23.46 -0.84
C ILE A 283 92.45 -23.87 -1.61
N GLU A 284 92.39 -25.11 -2.07
CA GLU A 284 91.16 -25.70 -2.64
C GLU A 284 90.14 -25.89 -1.50
N GLY A 285 89.20 -24.95 -1.39
CA GLY A 285 88.04 -25.10 -0.50
C GLY A 285 87.03 -26.06 -1.13
N THR A 286 86.99 -27.31 -0.65
CA THR A 286 85.86 -28.22 -0.89
C THR A 286 84.69 -27.73 -0.05
N VAL A 287 83.73 -27.05 -0.69
CA VAL A 287 82.44 -26.76 -0.07
C VAL A 287 81.59 -28.02 -0.25
N GLU A 288 81.36 -28.75 0.83
CA GLU A 288 80.41 -29.86 0.85
C GLU A 288 79.00 -29.25 0.90
N ASP A 289 78.27 -29.34 -0.22
CA ASP A 289 76.86 -28.96 -0.33
C ASP A 289 75.98 -29.96 0.43
N ASP A 290 75.76 -29.73 1.72
CA ASP A 290 74.65 -30.33 2.47
C ASP A 290 73.36 -29.55 2.18
N ALA A 291 72.77 -29.80 1.01
CA ALA A 291 71.43 -29.34 0.65
C ALA A 291 70.40 -30.41 1.01
N ASP A 292 69.97 -30.41 2.28
CA ASP A 292 68.76 -31.12 2.73
C ASP A 292 67.74 -30.06 3.18
N GLY A 293 67.03 -29.53 2.20
CA GLY A 293 66.00 -28.50 2.37
C GLY A 293 64.81 -28.84 1.50
N ASP A 294 63.97 -29.75 2.01
CA ASP A 294 62.65 -30.08 1.48
C ASP A 294 61.76 -28.82 1.48
N VAL A 295 61.74 -28.12 0.34
CA VAL A 295 60.75 -27.07 0.07
C VAL A 295 59.56 -27.74 -0.60
N GLY A 296 58.62 -28.21 0.21
CA GLY A 296 57.33 -28.71 -0.24
C GLY A 296 56.57 -27.64 -1.04
N ALA A 297 56.44 -27.86 -2.34
CA ALA A 297 55.57 -27.07 -3.20
C ALA A 297 54.09 -27.33 -2.83
N PRO A 298 53.24 -26.30 -2.65
CA PRO A 298 51.82 -26.51 -2.41
C PRO A 298 51.14 -27.01 -3.69
N ASP A 299 50.53 -28.19 -3.56
CA ASP A 299 49.78 -28.89 -4.58
C ASP A 299 48.51 -28.10 -4.94
N ARG A 300 48.50 -27.48 -6.13
CA ARG A 300 47.32 -26.80 -6.67
C ARG A 300 46.37 -27.84 -7.23
N ARG A 301 45.37 -28.24 -6.42
CA ARG A 301 44.17 -28.91 -6.95
C ARG A 301 43.33 -27.90 -7.72
N GLY A 302 43.43 -27.93 -9.03
CA GLY A 302 42.36 -27.49 -9.92
C GLY A 302 41.48 -28.70 -10.23
N ASP A 303 40.28 -28.73 -9.66
CA ASP A 303 39.23 -29.65 -10.11
C ASP A 303 37.94 -28.83 -10.32
N SER A 304 37.53 -28.78 -11.58
CA SER A 304 36.23 -28.36 -12.11
C SER A 304 36.16 -28.99 -13.51
N PRO A 305 34.98 -29.38 -14.00
CA PRO A 305 33.65 -28.84 -13.71
C PRO A 305 32.64 -29.78 -13.07
#